data_AF-A0A8S9RQE6-F1
#
_entry.id   AF-A0A8S9RQE6-F1
#
_cell.length_a   1.000
_cell.length_b   1.000
_cell.length_c   1.000
_cell.angle_alpha   90.00
_cell.angle_beta   90.00
_cell.angle_gamma   90.00
#
_symmetry.space_group_name_H-M   'P 1'
#
loop_
_entity.id
_entity.type
_entity.pdbx_description
1 polymer ?
#
loop_
_entity_poly.entity_id
_entity_poly.type
_entity_poly.pdbx_seq_one_letter_code
_entity_poly.pdbx_strand_id
1 'polypeptide(L)' 'MKELVLTVNNKRGAIMDRQAVVEEMERGHIIGYIGDLWDPQPAPKDHRSRCMPNQAMTPTSLA' A
#
# COMPACT_ATOMS: atom_id res chain seq x y z
N MET A 1 11.83 14.79 -13.58
CA MET A 1 11.17 13.67 -14.28
C MET A 1 10.06 13.15 -13.38
N LYS A 2 8.84 12.93 -13.89
CA LYS A 2 7.77 12.24 -13.14
C LYS A 2 7.84 10.77 -13.51
N GLU A 3 8.44 9.95 -12.67
CA GLU A 3 8.35 8.50 -12.77
C GLU A 3 7.07 8.09 -12.07
N LEU A 4 6.02 7.79 -12.84
CA LEU A 4 4.74 7.33 -12.31
C LEU A 4 4.87 5.84 -11.99
N VAL A 5 5.03 5.51 -10.71
CA VAL A 5 5.22 4.11 -10.28
C VAL A 5 3.90 3.55 -9.78
N LEU A 6 3.58 2.33 -10.24
CA LEU A 6 2.49 1.51 -9.72
C LEU A 6 3.12 0.34 -8.98
N THR A 7 2.85 0.25 -7.67
CA THR A 7 3.43 -0.80 -6.83
C THR A 7 2.41 -1.91 -6.60
N VAL A 8 2.83 -3.14 -6.89
CA VAL A 8 2.05 -4.35 -6.63
C VAL A 8 2.84 -5.21 -5.65
N ASN A 9 2.35 -5.35 -4.42
CA ASN A 9 2.95 -6.27 -3.46
C ASN A 9 2.13 -7.55 -3.35
N ASN A 10 2.61 -8.62 -3.97
CA ASN A 10 2.04 -9.97 -3.90
C ASN A 10 2.94 -10.92 -3.08
N LYS A 11 3.81 -10.35 -2.22
CA LYS A 11 4.66 -11.05 -1.25
C LYS A 11 4.56 -10.35 0.11
N ARG A 12 5.13 -10.95 1.17
CA ARG A 12 5.00 -10.49 2.57
C ARG A 12 4.98 -8.95 2.70
N GLY A 13 4.00 -8.40 3.41
CA GLY A 13 3.75 -6.97 3.55
C GLY A 13 4.96 -6.14 4.03
N ALA A 14 5.92 -6.79 4.72
CA ALA A 14 7.12 -6.17 5.28
C ALA A 14 8.25 -5.82 4.28
N ILE A 15 8.14 -6.19 2.99
CA ILE A 15 9.19 -5.87 1.99
C ILE A 15 9.18 -4.38 1.63
N MET A 16 8.04 -3.70 1.84
CA MET A 16 7.90 -2.28 1.50
C MET A 16 7.77 -1.40 2.75
N ASP A 17 8.53 -0.30 2.77
CA ASP A 17 8.32 0.77 3.74
C ASP A 17 7.04 1.52 3.39
N ARG A 18 5.99 1.25 4.17
CA ARG A 18 4.67 1.83 3.97
C ARG A 18 4.66 3.35 4.17
N GLN A 19 5.51 3.90 5.05
CA GLN A 19 5.56 5.35 5.24
C GLN A 19 6.15 6.03 4.02
N ALA A 20 7.25 5.49 3.47
CA ALA A 20 7.83 5.99 2.24
C ALA A 20 6.82 5.95 1.07
N VAL A 21 6.05 4.87 0.94
CA VAL A 21 4.99 4.79 -0.08
C VAL A 21 3.92 5.87 0.12
N VAL A 22 3.44 6.08 1.36
CA VAL A 22 2.46 7.14 1.67
C VAL A 22 2.99 8.51 1.26
N GLU A 23 4.22 8.85 1.68
CA GLU A 23 4.83 10.15 1.40
C GLU A 23 5.01 10.39 -0.10
N GLU A 24 5.43 9.37 -0.84
CA GLU A 24 5.62 9.47 -2.29
C GLU A 24 4.29 9.51 -3.06
N MET A 25 3.23 8.93 -2.51
CA MET A 25 1.86 9.11 -3.03
C MET A 25 1.35 10.53 -2.79
N GLU A 26 1.59 11.10 -1.61
CA GLU A 26 1.24 12.49 -1.30
C GLU A 26 2.02 13.50 -2.17
N ARG A 27 3.29 13.20 -2.46
CA ARG A 27 4.14 13.97 -3.39
C ARG A 27 3.75 13.79 -4.86
N GLY A 28 2.92 12.80 -5.18
CA GLY A 28 2.45 12.50 -6.54
C GLY A 28 3.48 11.79 -7.41
N HIS A 29 4.48 11.14 -6.81
CA HIS A 29 5.43 10.27 -7.50
C HIS A 29 4.84 8.85 -7.69
N ILE A 30 4.07 8.37 -6.71
CA ILE A 30 3.30 7.13 -6.82
C ILE A 30 1.85 7.49 -7.10
N ILE A 31 1.28 6.89 -8.16
CA ILE A 31 -0.12 7.14 -8.54
C ILE A 31 -1.11 6.12 -7.98
N GLY A 32 -0.63 5.00 -7.45
CA GLY A 32 -1.48 3.97 -6.86
C GLY A 32 -0.70 2.89 -6.12
N TYR A 33 -1.34 2.34 -5.09
CA TYR A 33 -0.83 1.23 -4.28
C TYR A 33 -1.84 0.09 -4.29
N ILE A 34 -1.43 -1.08 -4.77
CA ILE A 34 -2.30 -2.25 -4.94
C ILE A 34 -1.66 -3.45 -4.25
N GLY A 35 -2.45 -4.20 -3.51
CA GLY A 35 -2.01 -5.42 -2.84
C GLY A 35 -3.11 -6.02 -1.98
N ASP A 36 -2.93 -7.25 -1.56
CA ASP A 36 -3.84 -7.95 -0.66
C ASP A 36 -3.23 -8.15 0.73
N LEU A 37 -1.90 -8.08 0.86
CA LEU A 37 -1.18 -8.37 2.09
C LEU A 37 -1.09 -7.17 3.04
N TRP A 38 -1.33 -7.44 4.33
CA TRP A 38 -1.36 -6.44 5.40
C TRP A 38 -0.29 -6.74 6.45
N ASP A 39 0.15 -5.71 7.16
CA ASP A 39 1.07 -5.88 8.30
C ASP A 39 0.75 -4.82 9.36
N PRO A 40 0.22 -5.20 10.55
CA PRO A 40 -0.10 -6.56 10.98
C PRO A 40 -1.33 -7.15 10.26
N GLN A 41 -1.48 -8.48 10.32
CA GLN A 41 -2.61 -9.23 9.77
C GLN A 41 -3.41 -9.92 10.90
N PRO A 42 -4.76 -9.77 10.96
CA PRO A 42 -5.61 -8.95 10.10
C PRO A 42 -5.38 -7.45 10.26
N ALA A 43 -5.53 -6.70 9.17
CA ALA A 43 -5.36 -5.25 9.20
C ALA A 43 -6.35 -4.57 10.15
N PRO A 44 -5.87 -3.75 11.09
CA PRO A 44 -6.71 -2.89 11.91
C PRO A 44 -7.67 -2.04 11.09
N LYS A 45 -8.80 -1.64 11.69
CA LYS A 45 -9.82 -0.81 11.03
C LYS A 45 -9.29 0.58 10.66
N ASP A 46 -8.37 1.10 11.46
CA ASP A 46 -7.70 2.39 11.34
C ASP A 46 -6.38 2.32 10.57
N HIS A 47 -6.11 1.21 9.89
CA HIS A 47 -4.87 1.04 9.13
C HIS A 47 -4.74 2.09 8.01
N ARG A 48 -3.67 2.89 8.03
CA ARG A 48 -3.42 4.03 7.11
C ARG A 48 -3.68 3.73 5.64
N SER A 49 -3.26 2.56 5.16
CA SER A 49 -3.46 2.14 3.76
C SER A 49 -4.93 2.05 3.31
N ARG A 50 -5.89 2.00 4.24
CA ARG A 50 -7.33 2.05 3.90
C ARG A 50 -7.79 3.45 3.45
N CYS A 51 -7.05 4.49 3.85
CA CYS A 51 -7.39 5.89 3.57
C CYS A 51 -6.41 6.55 2.60
N MET A 52 -5.43 5.83 2.05
CA MET A 52 -4.50 6.38 1.06
C MET A 52 -5.25 6.72 -0.23
N PRO A 53 -4.90 7.82 -0.90
CA PRO A 53 -5.46 8.16 -2.21
C PRO A 53 -5.11 7.05 -3.22
N ASN A 54 -6.00 6.73 -4.16
CA ASN A 54 -5.75 5.77 -5.26
C ASN A 54 -5.22 4.39 -4.82
N GLN A 55 -5.62 3.92 -3.64
CA GLN A 55 -5.31 2.59 -3.15
C GLN A 55 -6.37 1.56 -3.62
N ALA A 56 -5.94 0.35 -3.93
CA ALA A 56 -6.81 -0.79 -4.24
C ALA A 56 -6.45 -2.02 -3.40
N MET A 57 -6.42 -1.84 -2.08
CA MET A 57 -6.13 -2.88 -1.11
C MET A 57 -7.34 -3.77 -0.86
N THR A 58 -7.14 -5.08 -0.92
CA THR A 58 -8.17 -6.09 -0.63
C THR A 58 -7.80 -6.89 0.62
N PRO A 59 -8.78 -7.39 1.39
CA PRO A 59 -8.48 -8.35 2.45
C PRO A 59 -7.88 -9.63 1.87
N THR A 60 -6.72 -10.06 2.35
CA THR A 60 -6.16 -11.38 2.03
C THR A 60 -6.97 -12.48 2.73
N SER A 61 -7.27 -13.58 2.02
CA SER A 61 -7.93 -14.78 2.56
C SER A 61 -6.97 -15.77 3.23
N LEU A 62 -5.66 -15.58 3.06
CA LEU A 62 -4.62 -16.30 3.79
C LEU A 62 -4.55 -15.75 5.23
N ALA A 63 -5.01 -16.55 6.19
CA ALA A 63 -4.79 -16.33 7.61
C ALA A 63 -3.37 -16.74 8.01
#